data_AF-A0A2I0N7E1-F1
#
_entry.id   AF-A0A2I0N7E1-F1
#
_cell.length_a   1.000
_cell.length_b   1.000
_cell.length_c   1.000
_cell.angle_alpha   90.00
_cell.angle_beta   90.00
_cell.angle_gamma   90.00
#
_symmetry.space_group_name_H-M   'P 1'
#
loop_
_entity.id
_entity.type
_entity.pdbx_description
1 polymer ?
#
loop_
_entity_poly.entity_id
_entity_poly.type
_entity_poly.pdbx_seq_one_letter_code
_entity_poly.pdbx_strand_id
1 'polypeptide(L)'
;MRIGIIYNTITAGEARDSGDVAPQNEVLDIVDRVKSELELRGHAAIPIKLCPDALPMLRGFDVIFNFAEGMGPDLSNEPFIPAYLDLFGIAYTGCPSFALQICGDKPRMKKLLEAEGIPTPRSQFFRTGQENLDRGLTFPLIVKPSAEHASIGIGPESVVENEDELRKRAAYIIETYEKGAIAEEYIGGREINAALLEDMNGAVVLPISEIVFELPDGLPRIVAYEAKWIEESVYYKGTMPVCPAVLEEWLFERITELAKRCFEAVGARDYARVDFRVRGNEVFVIDINPNPSIAPACSGLVCGSLAAAGIGYGELIERLLELAVSRKIEKKGEGVKTERFSAYGLDFRTVVPEDAPLLAKWFNDRENTAYMDGQSEHYDSNDLFGRIMDSKDRDFIVETDGRPIGFASIYDIDEHNGNAEFSVIIGENADKGKGYGKKIVRWVTDYAFNELGLVSVFVSITVENIASIKAVKAAGLKEIGLRRKYHRVGDRFADDILFDMTDDEYRAMH
;
A
#
# COMPACT_ATOMS: atom_id res chain seq x y z
N MET A 1 8.03 3.23 14.09
CA MET A 1 6.74 2.92 13.43
C MET A 1 6.14 1.67 14.05
N ARG A 2 4.81 1.59 14.09
CA ARG A 2 4.04 0.38 14.37
C ARG A 2 3.78 -0.34 13.04
N ILE A 3 4.32 -1.55 12.90
CA ILE A 3 4.21 -2.35 11.67
C ILE A 3 3.34 -3.57 11.97
N GLY A 4 2.26 -3.74 11.21
CA GLY A 4 1.44 -4.94 11.28
C GLY A 4 1.94 -5.96 10.28
N ILE A 5 2.25 -7.19 10.71
CA ILE A 5 2.63 -8.29 9.80
C ILE A 5 1.41 -9.18 9.65
N ILE A 6 0.70 -9.09 8.52
CA ILE A 6 -0.50 -9.90 8.29
C ILE A 6 -0.14 -11.21 7.62
N TYR A 7 -0.75 -12.31 8.07
CA TYR A 7 -0.49 -13.66 7.56
C TYR A 7 -1.72 -14.57 7.72
N ASN A 8 -1.73 -15.70 7.01
CA ASN A 8 -2.76 -16.73 7.12
C ASN A 8 -2.24 -17.97 7.87
N THR A 9 -3.13 -18.66 8.59
CA THR A 9 -2.90 -20.07 8.96
C THR A 9 -4.18 -20.86 8.72
N ILE A 10 -4.07 -21.93 7.92
CA ILE A 10 -5.19 -22.85 7.65
C ILE A 10 -5.46 -23.64 8.93
N THR A 11 -6.72 -23.69 9.38
CA THR A 11 -7.07 -24.47 10.56
C THR A 11 -7.09 -25.96 10.17
N ALA A 12 -6.67 -26.89 11.06
CA ALA A 12 -6.53 -28.32 10.73
C ALA A 12 -7.82 -29.03 10.22
N GLY A 13 -8.99 -28.38 10.28
CA GLY A 13 -10.25 -28.85 9.69
C GLY A 13 -10.61 -28.25 8.33
N GLU A 14 -9.78 -27.37 7.78
CA GLU A 14 -9.95 -26.67 6.49
C GLU A 14 -8.91 -27.12 5.44
N ALA A 15 -7.92 -27.92 5.83
CA ALA A 15 -6.96 -28.54 4.93
C ALA A 15 -7.69 -29.51 3.99
N ARG A 16 -7.53 -29.32 2.68
CA ARG A 16 -8.10 -30.22 1.66
C ARG A 16 -7.26 -31.49 1.52
N ASP A 17 -5.95 -31.41 1.82
CA ASP A 17 -5.05 -32.56 1.87
C ASP A 17 -3.87 -32.39 2.87
N SER A 18 -3.16 -33.48 3.17
CA SER A 18 -2.00 -33.50 4.08
C SER A 18 -0.81 -32.65 3.62
N GLY A 19 -0.79 -32.23 2.35
CA GLY A 19 0.17 -31.28 1.78
C GLY A 19 -0.03 -29.83 2.27
N ASP A 20 -1.21 -29.48 2.79
CA ASP A 20 -1.54 -28.10 3.24
C ASP A 20 -0.95 -27.76 4.63
N VAL A 21 -0.38 -28.75 5.33
CA VAL A 21 0.18 -28.60 6.69
C VAL A 21 1.64 -28.18 6.68
N ALA A 22 2.45 -28.65 5.71
CA ALA A 22 3.85 -28.24 5.56
C ALA A 22 4.03 -26.72 5.27
N PRO A 23 3.18 -26.06 4.47
CA PRO A 23 3.20 -24.61 4.25
C PRO A 23 3.02 -23.77 5.53
N GLN A 24 2.36 -24.29 6.57
CA GLN A 24 2.02 -23.50 7.76
C GLN A 24 3.23 -23.15 8.62
N ASN A 25 4.14 -24.10 8.81
CA ASN A 25 5.36 -23.87 9.60
C ASN A 25 6.28 -22.88 8.89
N GLU A 26 6.32 -22.93 7.55
CA GLU A 26 7.11 -21.99 6.75
C GLU A 26 6.58 -20.55 6.87
N VAL A 27 5.26 -20.36 6.84
CA VAL A 27 4.65 -19.02 7.02
C VAL A 27 4.99 -18.44 8.40
N LEU A 28 4.89 -19.24 9.47
CA LEU A 28 5.22 -18.76 10.83
C LEU A 28 6.71 -18.44 10.97
N ASP A 29 7.59 -19.25 10.39
CA ASP A 29 9.03 -18.99 10.37
C ASP A 29 9.36 -17.69 9.62
N ILE A 30 8.69 -17.40 8.50
CA ILE A 30 8.83 -16.13 7.78
C ILE A 30 8.40 -14.97 8.68
N VAL A 31 7.22 -15.07 9.28
CA VAL A 31 6.66 -14.01 10.14
C VAL A 31 7.58 -13.71 11.31
N ASP A 32 8.11 -14.74 11.99
CA ASP A 32 9.02 -14.57 13.12
C ASP A 32 10.36 -13.95 12.70
N ARG A 33 10.89 -14.32 11.53
CA ARG A 33 12.12 -13.72 11.00
C ARG A 33 11.92 -12.27 10.61
N VAL A 34 10.84 -11.95 9.90
CA VAL A 34 10.52 -10.58 9.48
C VAL A 34 10.29 -9.71 10.71
N LYS A 35 9.55 -10.20 11.70
CA LYS A 35 9.39 -9.54 12.99
C LYS A 35 10.75 -9.24 13.63
N SER A 36 11.62 -10.25 13.73
CA SER A 36 12.95 -10.10 14.33
C SER A 36 13.79 -9.04 13.60
N GLU A 37 13.80 -9.05 12.27
CA GLU A 37 14.53 -8.07 11.45
C GLU A 37 13.99 -6.64 11.62
N LEU A 38 12.68 -6.48 11.76
CA LEU A 38 12.03 -5.19 12.00
C LEU A 38 12.28 -4.66 13.43
N GLU A 39 12.24 -5.55 14.43
CA GLU A 39 12.52 -5.21 15.83
C GLU A 39 13.99 -4.81 16.03
N LEU A 40 14.93 -5.49 15.37
CA LEU A 40 16.35 -5.14 15.36
C LEU A 40 16.61 -3.72 14.83
N ARG A 41 15.72 -3.22 13.96
CA ARG A 41 15.75 -1.87 13.39
C ARG A 41 14.93 -0.84 14.19
N GLY A 42 14.44 -1.23 15.38
CA GLY A 42 13.72 -0.34 16.29
C GLY A 42 12.25 -0.10 15.92
N HIS A 43 11.65 -0.95 15.09
CA HIS A 43 10.22 -0.89 14.81
C HIS A 43 9.41 -1.78 15.76
N ALA A 44 8.17 -1.36 16.05
CA ALA A 44 7.23 -2.18 16.81
C ALA A 44 6.48 -3.09 15.83
N ALA A 45 6.96 -4.33 15.65
CA ALA A 45 6.40 -5.30 14.72
C ALA A 45 5.40 -6.23 15.41
N ILE A 46 4.16 -6.26 14.91
CA ILE A 46 3.06 -7.02 15.52
C ILE A 46 2.51 -8.01 14.48
N PRO A 47 2.72 -9.32 14.67
CA PRO A 47 2.07 -10.35 13.88
C PRO A 47 0.55 -10.34 14.08
N ILE A 48 -0.21 -10.44 12.99
CA ILE A 48 -1.66 -10.44 12.96
C ILE A 48 -2.12 -11.59 12.06
N LYS A 49 -2.69 -12.63 12.65
CA LYS A 49 -3.42 -13.64 11.88
C LYS A 49 -4.63 -12.95 11.26
N LEU A 50 -4.71 -12.94 9.94
CA LEU A 50 -5.76 -12.21 9.24
C LEU A 50 -7.10 -12.94 9.35
N CYS A 51 -8.12 -12.21 9.80
CA CYS A 51 -9.52 -12.61 9.81
C CYS A 51 -10.40 -11.35 9.66
N PRO A 52 -11.69 -11.49 9.34
CA PRO A 52 -12.58 -10.33 9.19
C PRO A 52 -12.57 -9.37 10.40
N ASP A 53 -12.50 -9.91 11.62
CA ASP A 53 -12.45 -9.12 12.86
C ASP A 53 -11.13 -8.36 13.04
N ALA A 54 -10.06 -8.77 12.35
CA ALA A 54 -8.77 -8.11 12.36
C ALA A 54 -8.69 -6.93 11.37
N LEU A 55 -9.63 -6.78 10.43
CA LEU A 55 -9.57 -5.69 9.45
C LEU A 55 -9.60 -4.29 10.10
N PRO A 56 -10.51 -3.97 11.04
CA PRO A 56 -10.57 -2.63 11.63
C PRO A 56 -9.28 -2.22 12.34
N MET A 57 -8.56 -3.16 12.96
CA MET A 57 -7.32 -2.86 13.69
C MET A 57 -6.13 -2.54 12.78
N LEU A 58 -6.17 -2.93 11.49
CA LEU A 58 -5.09 -2.64 10.54
C LEU A 58 -4.87 -1.12 10.35
N ARG A 59 -5.93 -0.32 10.58
CA ARG A 59 -5.87 1.16 10.53
C ARG A 59 -5.01 1.79 11.62
N GLY A 60 -4.68 1.04 12.68
CA GLY A 60 -3.83 1.50 13.78
C GLY A 60 -2.34 1.37 13.52
N PHE A 61 -1.93 0.88 12.34
CA PHE A 61 -0.54 0.66 11.95
C PHE A 61 -0.06 1.69 10.94
N ASP A 62 1.23 2.00 10.99
CA ASP A 62 1.85 2.93 10.06
C ASP A 62 2.01 2.31 8.67
N VAL A 63 2.38 1.02 8.66
CA VAL A 63 2.62 0.17 7.49
C VAL A 63 2.16 -1.25 7.80
N ILE A 64 1.65 -1.94 6.79
CA ILE A 64 1.34 -3.36 6.82
C ILE A 64 2.35 -4.14 5.97
N PHE A 65 3.10 -5.04 6.61
CA PHE A 65 3.89 -6.04 5.89
C PHE A 65 2.95 -7.20 5.52
N ASN A 66 2.68 -7.37 4.22
CA ASN A 66 1.64 -8.28 3.74
C ASN A 66 2.19 -9.64 3.32
N PHE A 67 1.85 -10.69 4.08
CA PHE A 67 2.02 -12.10 3.71
C PHE A 67 0.69 -12.85 3.63
N ALA A 68 -0.43 -12.11 3.56
CA ALA A 68 -1.73 -12.74 3.53
C ALA A 68 -2.08 -13.19 2.11
N GLU A 69 -2.45 -14.46 1.96
CA GLU A 69 -2.85 -15.13 0.71
C GLU A 69 -4.38 -15.18 0.56
N GLY A 70 -5.13 -14.52 1.46
CA GLY A 70 -6.59 -14.50 1.44
C GLY A 70 -7.21 -14.32 2.82
N MET A 71 -8.52 -14.52 2.93
CA MET A 71 -9.30 -14.47 4.17
C MET A 71 -10.36 -15.57 4.20
N GLY A 72 -10.42 -16.34 5.30
CA GLY A 72 -11.35 -17.46 5.39
C GLY A 72 -10.97 -18.62 4.45
N PRO A 73 -11.93 -19.47 4.06
CA PRO A 73 -11.64 -20.71 3.32
C PRO A 73 -11.38 -20.52 1.82
N ASP A 74 -11.59 -19.30 1.29
CA ASP A 74 -11.42 -19.00 -0.13
C ASP A 74 -10.24 -18.05 -0.32
N LEU A 75 -9.10 -18.59 -0.75
CA LEU A 75 -7.88 -17.83 -1.02
C LEU A 75 -7.98 -16.94 -2.27
N SER A 76 -9.02 -17.10 -3.11
CA SER A 76 -9.20 -16.25 -4.29
C SER A 76 -9.54 -14.79 -3.95
N ASN A 77 -9.74 -14.48 -2.67
CA ASN A 77 -9.99 -13.13 -2.16
C ASN A 77 -8.72 -12.38 -1.70
N GLU A 78 -7.53 -12.96 -1.86
CA GLU A 78 -6.24 -12.29 -1.64
C GLU A 78 -6.24 -10.84 -2.13
N PRO A 79 -6.73 -10.52 -3.35
CA PRO A 79 -6.64 -9.17 -3.86
C PRO A 79 -7.50 -8.14 -3.12
N PHE A 80 -8.49 -8.57 -2.34
CA PHE A 80 -9.32 -7.64 -1.56
C PHE A 80 -8.61 -7.09 -0.34
N ILE A 81 -7.52 -7.72 0.10
CA ILE A 81 -6.68 -7.26 1.22
C ILE A 81 -5.97 -5.96 0.85
N PRO A 82 -5.12 -5.90 -0.20
CA PRO A 82 -4.53 -4.64 -0.62
C PRO A 82 -5.56 -3.60 -1.06
N ALA A 83 -6.72 -4.02 -1.61
CA ALA A 83 -7.81 -3.08 -1.91
C ALA A 83 -8.36 -2.40 -0.65
N TYR A 84 -8.52 -3.16 0.45
CA TYR A 84 -8.91 -2.60 1.76
C TYR A 84 -7.85 -1.62 2.27
N LEU A 85 -6.56 -1.99 2.19
CA LEU A 85 -5.47 -1.14 2.65
C LEU A 85 -5.40 0.16 1.83
N ASP A 86 -5.55 0.08 0.50
CA ASP A 86 -5.61 1.25 -0.38
C ASP A 86 -6.81 2.15 -0.06
N LEU A 87 -7.99 1.59 0.21
CA LEU A 87 -9.20 2.35 0.55
C LEU A 87 -9.01 3.21 1.82
N PHE A 88 -8.23 2.74 2.78
CA PHE A 88 -7.94 3.45 4.04
C PHE A 88 -6.60 4.18 4.04
N GLY A 89 -5.92 4.28 2.89
CA GLY A 89 -4.63 4.97 2.78
C GLY A 89 -3.52 4.35 3.63
N ILE A 90 -3.64 3.05 3.96
CA ILE A 90 -2.65 2.32 4.75
C ILE A 90 -1.53 1.89 3.81
N ALA A 91 -0.29 2.22 4.15
CA ALA A 91 0.88 1.76 3.40
C ALA A 91 1.08 0.25 3.56
N TYR A 92 1.46 -0.44 2.49
CA TYR A 92 1.74 -1.87 2.56
C TYR A 92 2.79 -2.34 1.56
N THR A 93 3.45 -3.45 1.92
CA THR A 93 4.41 -4.15 1.06
C THR A 93 3.71 -5.08 0.07
N GLY A 94 4.35 -5.30 -1.07
CA GLY A 94 3.86 -6.18 -2.14
C GLY A 94 2.95 -5.49 -3.16
N CYS A 95 2.49 -6.31 -4.10
CA CYS A 95 1.69 -5.94 -5.26
C CYS A 95 0.29 -5.43 -4.88
N PRO A 96 -0.27 -4.48 -5.66
CA PRO A 96 -1.61 -3.97 -5.43
C PRO A 96 -2.69 -4.96 -5.88
N SER A 97 -3.94 -4.67 -5.49
CA SER A 97 -5.11 -5.51 -5.80
C SER A 97 -5.21 -5.89 -7.28
N PHE A 98 -5.04 -4.93 -8.18
CA PHE A 98 -5.16 -5.18 -9.62
C PHE A 98 -4.11 -6.20 -10.12
N ALA A 99 -2.86 -6.05 -9.70
CA ALA A 99 -1.77 -6.95 -10.08
C ALA A 99 -2.03 -8.38 -9.58
N LEU A 100 -2.52 -8.54 -8.35
CA LEU A 100 -2.88 -9.86 -7.81
C LEU A 100 -4.05 -10.48 -8.59
N GLN A 101 -5.10 -9.70 -8.91
CA GLN A 101 -6.24 -10.20 -9.68
C GLN A 101 -5.87 -10.62 -11.10
N ILE A 102 -5.10 -9.78 -11.81
CA ILE A 102 -4.81 -10.04 -13.22
C ILE A 102 -3.86 -11.23 -13.36
N CYS A 103 -2.82 -11.33 -12.52
CA CYS A 103 -1.89 -12.46 -12.53
C CYS A 103 -2.55 -13.77 -12.06
N GLY A 104 -3.53 -13.69 -11.16
CA GLY A 104 -4.35 -14.82 -10.75
C GLY A 104 -5.33 -15.33 -11.82
N ASP A 105 -5.48 -14.64 -12.95
CA ASP A 105 -6.34 -15.02 -14.07
C ASP A 105 -5.52 -15.18 -15.35
N LYS A 106 -4.98 -16.38 -15.56
CA LYS A 106 -4.09 -16.67 -16.70
C LYS A 106 -4.70 -16.30 -18.06
N PRO A 107 -5.97 -16.60 -18.37
CA PRO A 107 -6.60 -16.16 -19.61
C PRO A 107 -6.62 -14.64 -19.80
N ARG A 108 -6.94 -13.86 -18.76
CA ARG A 108 -6.99 -12.39 -18.84
C ARG A 108 -5.58 -11.80 -18.87
N MET A 109 -4.66 -12.29 -18.05
CA MET A 109 -3.25 -11.92 -18.07
C MET A 109 -2.67 -12.06 -19.47
N LYS A 110 -2.87 -13.21 -20.13
CA LYS A 110 -2.33 -13.43 -21.47
C LYS A 110 -2.89 -12.48 -22.52
N LYS A 111 -4.19 -12.18 -22.48
CA LYS A 111 -4.78 -11.16 -23.36
C LYS A 111 -4.16 -9.78 -23.17
N LEU A 112 -3.84 -9.41 -21.93
CA LEU A 112 -3.13 -8.18 -21.62
C LEU A 112 -1.71 -8.21 -22.20
N LEU A 113 -0.96 -9.28 -21.98
CA LEU A 113 0.40 -9.44 -22.54
C LEU A 113 0.40 -9.38 -24.08
N GLU A 114 -0.54 -10.06 -24.73
CA GLU A 114 -0.72 -10.02 -26.19
C GLU A 114 -1.02 -8.60 -26.69
N ALA A 115 -1.89 -7.86 -26.00
CA ALA A 115 -2.22 -6.47 -26.34
C ALA A 115 -1.02 -5.54 -26.20
N GLU A 116 -0.15 -5.78 -25.22
CA GLU A 116 1.10 -5.04 -25.00
C GLU A 116 2.26 -5.52 -25.90
N GLY A 117 2.02 -6.47 -26.81
CA GLY A 117 3.06 -7.03 -27.69
C GLY A 117 4.15 -7.80 -26.92
N ILE A 118 3.79 -8.40 -25.79
CA ILE A 118 4.64 -9.29 -24.99
C ILE A 118 4.37 -10.74 -25.44
N PRO A 119 5.40 -11.49 -25.86
CA PRO A 119 5.21 -12.84 -26.38
C PRO A 119 4.80 -13.82 -25.26
N THR A 120 3.73 -14.55 -25.48
CA THR A 120 3.23 -15.67 -24.65
C THR A 120 2.87 -16.84 -25.57
N PRO A 121 2.93 -18.11 -25.12
CA PRO A 121 2.49 -19.23 -25.94
C PRO A 121 1.03 -19.06 -26.33
N ARG A 122 0.69 -19.46 -27.57
CA ARG A 122 -0.69 -19.48 -28.05
C ARG A 122 -1.55 -20.28 -27.09
N SER A 123 -2.74 -19.78 -26.78
CA SER A 123 -3.58 -20.39 -25.76
C SER A 123 -5.06 -20.29 -26.09
N GLN A 124 -5.84 -21.21 -25.53
CA GLN A 124 -7.30 -21.18 -25.55
C GLN A 124 -7.85 -21.49 -24.16
N PHE A 125 -8.83 -20.69 -23.74
CA PHE A 125 -9.57 -20.89 -22.51
C PHE A 125 -10.80 -21.78 -22.74
N PHE A 126 -10.98 -22.78 -21.89
CA PHE A 126 -12.09 -23.72 -21.85
C PHE A 126 -12.85 -23.51 -20.55
N ARG A 127 -14.08 -22.98 -20.65
CA ARG A 127 -14.98 -22.80 -19.51
C ARG A 127 -15.73 -24.09 -19.21
N THR A 128 -16.13 -24.84 -20.24
CA THR A 128 -16.90 -26.09 -20.09
C THR A 128 -16.14 -27.32 -20.58
N GLY A 129 -15.01 -27.14 -21.26
CA GLY A 129 -14.24 -28.22 -21.89
C GLY A 129 -14.84 -28.69 -23.21
N GLN A 130 -15.96 -28.12 -23.64
CA GLN A 130 -16.70 -28.47 -24.87
C GLN A 130 -16.52 -27.43 -25.98
N GLU A 131 -15.79 -26.35 -25.74
CA GLU A 131 -15.50 -25.33 -26.74
C GLU A 131 -14.74 -25.93 -27.94
N ASN A 132 -15.05 -25.49 -29.16
CA ASN A 132 -14.32 -25.96 -30.35
C ASN A 132 -12.84 -25.58 -30.26
N LEU A 133 -11.94 -26.54 -30.50
CA LEU A 133 -10.51 -26.29 -30.48
C LEU A 133 -10.12 -25.33 -31.62
N ASP A 134 -9.33 -24.30 -31.30
CA ASP A 134 -8.77 -23.39 -32.27
C ASP A 134 -7.82 -24.16 -33.21
N ARG A 135 -8.04 -24.05 -34.52
CA ARG A 135 -7.21 -24.67 -35.56
C ARG A 135 -5.78 -24.12 -35.57
N GLY A 136 -5.54 -22.99 -34.91
CA GLY A 136 -4.21 -22.39 -34.73
C GLY A 136 -3.37 -23.03 -33.61
N LEU A 137 -3.96 -23.92 -32.80
CA LEU A 137 -3.24 -24.69 -31.78
C LEU A 137 -2.79 -26.04 -32.34
N THR A 138 -1.53 -26.38 -32.10
CA THR A 138 -0.92 -27.64 -32.56
C THR A 138 -0.36 -28.39 -31.37
N PHE A 139 -0.59 -29.71 -31.32
CA PHE A 139 -0.08 -30.58 -30.26
C PHE A 139 1.45 -30.77 -30.38
N PRO A 140 2.16 -30.98 -29.26
CA PRO A 140 1.64 -31.10 -27.89
C PRO A 140 1.16 -29.78 -27.29
N LEU A 141 0.14 -29.87 -26.43
CA LEU A 141 -0.39 -28.76 -25.64
C LEU A 141 -0.20 -29.04 -24.15
N ILE A 142 -0.10 -28.00 -23.32
CA ILE A 142 -0.18 -28.11 -21.87
C ILE A 142 -1.52 -27.54 -21.38
N VAL A 143 -2.26 -28.34 -20.60
CA VAL A 143 -3.58 -27.99 -20.07
C VAL A 143 -3.50 -27.83 -18.56
N LYS A 144 -3.76 -26.62 -18.07
CA LYS A 144 -3.62 -26.23 -16.65
C LYS A 144 -4.85 -25.48 -16.13
N PRO A 145 -5.10 -25.43 -14.81
CA PRO A 145 -6.16 -24.61 -14.26
C PRO A 145 -5.94 -23.13 -14.56
N SER A 146 -7.03 -22.39 -14.81
CA SER A 146 -6.94 -20.99 -15.23
C SER A 146 -6.54 -20.02 -14.11
N ALA A 147 -6.78 -20.41 -12.84
CA ALA A 147 -6.68 -19.53 -11.68
C ALA A 147 -6.03 -20.21 -10.45
N GLU A 148 -5.19 -21.21 -10.69
CA GLU A 148 -4.39 -21.86 -9.63
C GLU A 148 -2.91 -21.45 -9.71
N HIS A 149 -2.21 -21.61 -8.59
CA HIS A 149 -0.79 -21.30 -8.43
C HIS A 149 -0.01 -22.53 -7.93
N ALA A 150 1.29 -22.37 -7.67
CA ALA A 150 2.14 -23.40 -7.06
C ALA A 150 2.18 -24.76 -7.79
N SER A 151 1.91 -24.77 -9.11
CA SER A 151 1.79 -25.98 -9.92
C SER A 151 0.65 -26.93 -9.51
N ILE A 152 -0.33 -26.45 -8.74
CA ILE A 152 -1.55 -27.21 -8.41
C ILE A 152 -2.26 -27.58 -9.72
N GLY A 153 -2.59 -28.87 -9.86
CA GLY A 153 -3.19 -29.40 -11.09
C GLY A 153 -2.25 -29.46 -12.29
N ILE A 154 -0.94 -29.41 -12.06
CA ILE A 154 0.07 -29.60 -13.12
C ILE A 154 0.90 -30.85 -12.80
N GLY A 155 0.81 -31.82 -13.71
CA GLY A 155 1.51 -33.10 -13.68
C GLY A 155 1.84 -33.56 -15.11
N PRO A 156 2.49 -34.72 -15.30
CA PRO A 156 2.84 -35.24 -16.62
C PRO A 156 1.64 -35.30 -17.58
N GLU A 157 0.48 -35.68 -17.06
CA GLU A 157 -0.81 -35.77 -17.76
C GLU A 157 -1.39 -34.42 -18.20
N SER A 158 -0.76 -33.31 -17.78
CA SER A 158 -1.10 -31.97 -18.25
C SER A 158 -0.56 -31.71 -19.65
N VAL A 159 0.49 -32.42 -20.07
CA VAL A 159 0.97 -32.35 -21.45
C VAL A 159 0.22 -33.39 -22.27
N VAL A 160 -0.57 -32.92 -23.23
CA VAL A 160 -1.50 -33.71 -24.05
C VAL A 160 -1.04 -33.71 -25.50
N GLU A 161 -1.15 -34.86 -26.16
CA GLU A 161 -0.65 -35.08 -27.53
C GLU A 161 -1.77 -35.08 -28.58
N ASN A 162 -3.03 -35.09 -28.15
CA ASN A 162 -4.20 -35.12 -29.03
C ASN A 162 -5.45 -34.52 -28.37
N GLU A 163 -6.50 -34.32 -29.17
CA GLU A 163 -7.74 -33.71 -28.71
C GLU A 163 -8.46 -34.55 -27.64
N ASP A 164 -8.46 -35.88 -27.73
CA ASP A 164 -9.11 -36.73 -26.74
C ASP A 164 -8.48 -36.57 -25.35
N GLU A 165 -7.16 -36.50 -25.27
CA GLU A 165 -6.42 -36.22 -24.04
C GLU A 165 -6.71 -34.81 -23.52
N LEU A 166 -6.73 -33.80 -24.40
CA LEU A 166 -7.10 -32.43 -24.03
C LEU A 166 -8.49 -32.39 -23.40
N ARG A 167 -9.49 -33.04 -24.00
CA ARG A 167 -10.87 -33.06 -23.51
C ARG A 167 -10.95 -33.70 -22.12
N LYS A 168 -10.26 -34.84 -21.93
CA LYS A 168 -10.19 -35.52 -20.63
C LYS A 168 -9.54 -34.64 -19.57
N ARG A 169 -8.41 -33.99 -19.90
CA ARG A 169 -7.69 -33.14 -18.95
C ARG A 169 -8.47 -31.88 -18.60
N ALA A 170 -9.11 -31.23 -19.58
CA ALA A 170 -9.95 -30.07 -19.34
C ALA A 170 -11.15 -30.41 -18.45
N ALA A 171 -11.83 -31.54 -18.69
CA ALA A 171 -12.92 -32.01 -17.85
C ALA A 171 -12.47 -32.25 -16.41
N TYR A 172 -11.35 -32.96 -16.21
CA TYR A 172 -10.77 -33.20 -14.88
C TYR A 172 -10.51 -31.89 -14.13
N ILE A 173 -9.91 -30.90 -14.79
CA ILE A 173 -9.60 -29.61 -14.16
C ILE A 173 -10.88 -28.89 -13.74
N ILE A 174 -11.88 -28.84 -14.62
CA ILE A 174 -13.14 -28.14 -14.35
C ILE A 174 -13.90 -28.79 -13.21
N GLU A 175 -13.95 -30.12 -13.18
CA GLU A 175 -14.62 -30.89 -12.12
C GLU A 175 -13.89 -30.82 -10.77
N THR A 176 -12.56 -30.76 -10.78
CA THR A 176 -11.74 -30.83 -9.56
C THR A 176 -11.54 -29.45 -8.91
N TYR A 177 -11.28 -28.43 -9.73
CA TYR A 177 -10.94 -27.08 -9.25
C TYR A 177 -12.11 -26.11 -9.33
N GLU A 178 -13.24 -26.48 -9.96
CA GLU A 178 -14.40 -25.61 -10.20
C GLU A 178 -14.04 -24.29 -10.91
N LYS A 179 -12.93 -24.29 -11.66
CA LYS A 179 -12.43 -23.20 -12.51
C LYS A 179 -12.28 -23.68 -13.95
N GLY A 180 -12.15 -22.75 -14.89
CA GLY A 180 -11.88 -23.13 -16.28
C GLY A 180 -10.46 -23.69 -16.47
N ALA A 181 -10.26 -24.38 -17.59
CA ALA A 181 -8.95 -24.86 -18.02
C ALA A 181 -8.39 -23.92 -19.09
N ILE A 182 -7.06 -23.77 -19.13
CA ILE A 182 -6.36 -23.11 -20.25
C ILE A 182 -5.43 -24.13 -20.91
N ALA A 183 -5.58 -24.29 -22.23
CA ALA A 183 -4.68 -25.09 -23.05
C ALA A 183 -3.71 -24.15 -23.76
N GLU A 184 -2.41 -24.45 -23.69
CA GLU A 184 -1.35 -23.63 -24.25
C GLU A 184 -0.41 -24.49 -25.10
N GLU A 185 0.21 -23.89 -26.11
CA GLU A 185 1.30 -24.53 -26.84
C GLU A 185 2.40 -24.99 -25.88
N TYR A 186 2.76 -26.27 -25.93
CA TYR A 186 3.80 -26.81 -25.04
C TYR A 186 5.19 -26.41 -25.55
N ILE A 187 5.90 -25.60 -24.76
CA ILE A 187 7.27 -25.17 -25.07
C ILE A 187 8.27 -26.00 -24.24
N GLY A 188 8.72 -27.12 -24.78
CA GLY A 188 9.66 -28.05 -24.12
C GLY A 188 11.13 -27.58 -24.02
N GLY A 189 11.40 -26.30 -24.31
CA GLY A 189 12.72 -25.70 -24.23
C GLY A 189 13.14 -25.31 -22.81
N ARG A 190 14.09 -24.37 -22.68
CA ARG A 190 14.62 -23.92 -21.38
C ARG A 190 13.53 -23.22 -20.57
N GLU A 191 13.58 -23.34 -19.24
CA GLU A 191 12.71 -22.59 -18.32
C GLU A 191 13.54 -21.62 -17.49
N ILE A 192 13.23 -20.33 -17.63
CA ILE A 192 14.02 -19.23 -17.09
C ILE A 192 13.12 -18.38 -16.20
N ASN A 193 13.62 -17.98 -15.03
CA ASN A 193 12.86 -17.24 -14.05
C ASN A 193 13.61 -15.96 -13.68
N ALA A 194 12.95 -14.81 -13.86
CA ALA A 194 13.51 -13.50 -13.55
C ALA A 194 12.74 -12.89 -12.38
N ALA A 195 13.40 -12.78 -11.23
CA ALA A 195 12.87 -12.03 -10.10
C ALA A 195 13.14 -10.53 -10.31
N LEU A 196 12.15 -9.70 -10.02
CA LEU A 196 12.28 -8.24 -9.99
C LEU A 196 12.13 -7.76 -8.56
N LEU A 197 12.94 -6.76 -8.19
CA LEU A 197 12.87 -6.03 -6.94
C LEU A 197 13.02 -4.55 -7.26
N GLU A 198 12.03 -3.74 -6.90
CA GLU A 198 12.09 -2.28 -7.07
C GLU A 198 13.13 -1.66 -6.14
N ASP A 199 13.84 -0.64 -6.60
CA ASP A 199 14.45 0.39 -5.74
C ASP A 199 13.73 1.73 -5.95
N MET A 200 14.27 2.79 -5.35
CA MET A 200 13.76 4.15 -5.48
C MET A 200 13.74 4.69 -6.93
N ASN A 201 14.39 4.02 -7.88
CA ASN A 201 14.43 4.37 -9.31
C ASN A 201 13.62 3.41 -10.20
N GLY A 202 12.95 2.41 -9.62
CA GLY A 202 12.08 1.47 -10.32
C GLY A 202 12.55 0.01 -10.28
N ALA A 203 11.95 -0.83 -11.13
CA ALA A 203 12.15 -2.27 -11.13
C ALA A 203 13.56 -2.69 -11.60
N VAL A 204 14.27 -3.42 -10.74
CA VAL A 204 15.57 -4.02 -11.05
C VAL A 204 15.40 -5.53 -11.19
N VAL A 205 15.90 -6.08 -12.30
CA VAL A 205 15.93 -7.54 -12.52
C VAL A 205 17.13 -8.10 -11.75
N LEU A 206 16.86 -9.03 -10.84
CA LEU A 206 17.88 -9.76 -10.08
C LEU A 206 18.59 -10.79 -10.98
N PRO A 207 19.74 -11.36 -10.54
CA PRO A 207 20.40 -12.43 -11.27
C PRO A 207 19.42 -13.52 -11.68
N ILE A 208 19.37 -13.79 -12.98
CA ILE A 208 18.37 -14.68 -13.58
C ILE A 208 18.65 -16.11 -13.15
N SER A 209 17.59 -16.86 -12.86
CA SER A 209 17.64 -18.28 -12.50
C SER A 209 17.13 -19.15 -13.65
N GLU A 210 17.67 -20.36 -13.79
CA GLU A 210 17.20 -21.37 -14.76
C GLU A 210 16.77 -22.62 -14.01
N ILE A 211 15.64 -23.20 -14.41
CA ILE A 211 15.27 -24.55 -13.99
C ILE A 211 15.93 -25.54 -14.96
N VAL A 212 16.87 -26.31 -14.43
CA VAL A 212 17.53 -27.40 -15.16
C VAL A 212 16.76 -28.69 -14.93
N PHE A 213 16.36 -29.34 -16.01
CA PHE A 213 15.64 -30.61 -16.00
C PHE A 213 16.57 -31.79 -16.30
N GLU A 214 16.94 -32.54 -15.26
CA GLU A 214 17.63 -33.83 -15.34
C GLU A 214 16.63 -34.98 -15.18
N LEU A 215 15.62 -34.99 -16.05
CA LEU A 215 14.52 -35.96 -16.03
C LEU A 215 14.77 -37.12 -17.02
N PRO A 216 14.29 -38.35 -16.71
CA PRO A 216 14.27 -39.46 -17.66
C PRO A 216 13.59 -39.13 -18.99
N ASP A 217 14.05 -39.78 -20.07
CA ASP A 217 13.44 -39.67 -21.39
C ASP A 217 11.95 -40.04 -21.36
N GLY A 218 11.14 -39.25 -22.05
CA GLY A 218 9.68 -39.42 -22.12
C GLY A 218 8.89 -38.69 -21.05
N LEU A 219 9.54 -38.12 -20.02
CA LEU A 219 8.86 -37.20 -19.10
C LEU A 219 8.84 -35.77 -19.65
N PRO A 220 7.70 -35.07 -19.58
CA PRO A 220 7.65 -33.67 -19.96
C PRO A 220 8.50 -32.83 -19.02
N ARG A 221 9.26 -31.90 -19.60
CA ARG A 221 10.09 -30.95 -18.87
C ARG A 221 9.22 -29.84 -18.32
N ILE A 222 8.56 -30.08 -17.20
CA ILE A 222 7.66 -29.14 -16.52
C ILE A 222 7.95 -29.13 -15.02
N VAL A 223 7.74 -27.98 -14.37
CA VAL A 223 7.75 -27.91 -12.90
C VAL A 223 6.38 -28.37 -12.39
N ALA A 224 6.20 -29.70 -12.35
CA ALA A 224 5.01 -30.35 -11.81
C ALA A 224 4.84 -30.09 -10.30
N TYR A 225 3.64 -30.33 -9.76
CA TYR A 225 3.39 -30.26 -8.32
C TYR A 225 4.40 -31.08 -7.52
N GLU A 226 4.67 -32.30 -7.97
CA GLU A 226 5.60 -33.23 -7.32
C GLU A 226 7.03 -32.65 -7.25
N ALA A 227 7.43 -31.82 -8.21
CA ALA A 227 8.73 -31.16 -8.25
C ALA A 227 8.95 -30.17 -7.10
N LYS A 228 7.86 -29.67 -6.50
CA LYS A 228 7.89 -28.69 -5.41
C LYS A 228 7.66 -29.32 -4.04
N TRP A 229 6.78 -30.31 -3.99
CA TRP A 229 6.17 -30.74 -2.72
C TRP A 229 6.45 -32.20 -2.34
N ILE A 230 7.01 -33.01 -3.25
CA ILE A 230 7.24 -34.45 -3.01
C ILE A 230 8.73 -34.73 -3.17
N GLU A 231 9.48 -34.61 -2.08
CA GLU A 231 10.96 -34.74 -2.05
C GLU A 231 11.47 -36.05 -2.66
N GLU A 232 10.70 -37.13 -2.53
CA GLU A 232 11.07 -38.44 -3.04
C GLU A 232 10.80 -38.63 -4.53
N SER A 233 10.03 -37.73 -5.16
CA SER A 233 9.62 -37.85 -6.55
C SER A 233 10.80 -37.70 -7.52
N VAL A 234 10.66 -38.31 -8.70
CA VAL A 234 11.63 -38.15 -9.80
C VAL A 234 11.71 -36.68 -10.22
N TYR A 235 10.57 -35.98 -10.21
CA TYR A 235 10.52 -34.55 -10.54
C TYR A 235 11.28 -33.68 -9.55
N TYR A 236 11.15 -33.91 -8.24
CA TYR A 236 11.86 -33.12 -7.23
C TYR A 236 13.37 -33.28 -7.36
N LYS A 237 13.83 -34.53 -7.55
CA LYS A 237 15.25 -34.84 -7.69
C LYS A 237 15.84 -34.38 -9.03
N GLY A 238 15.04 -34.37 -10.09
CA GLY A 238 15.46 -34.03 -11.45
C GLY A 238 15.10 -32.62 -11.91
N THR A 239 14.59 -31.75 -11.04
CA THR A 239 14.24 -30.35 -11.36
C THR A 239 14.99 -29.44 -10.41
N MET A 240 16.06 -28.81 -10.91
CA MET A 240 16.98 -28.04 -10.06
C MET A 240 17.04 -26.57 -10.47
N PRO A 241 16.82 -25.62 -9.53
CA PRO A 241 17.08 -24.21 -9.80
C PRO A 241 18.59 -23.93 -9.78
N VAL A 242 19.08 -23.24 -10.81
CA VAL A 242 20.47 -22.80 -10.94
C VAL A 242 20.50 -21.28 -11.10
N CYS A 243 21.16 -20.59 -10.17
CA CYS A 243 21.30 -19.14 -10.17
C CYS A 243 22.73 -18.72 -9.77
N PRO A 244 23.40 -17.82 -10.53
CA PRO A 244 22.94 -17.25 -11.80
C PRO A 244 22.94 -18.29 -12.93
N ALA A 245 21.96 -18.18 -13.82
CA ALA A 245 21.86 -18.98 -15.03
C ALA A 245 22.98 -18.63 -16.02
N VAL A 246 23.46 -19.63 -16.77
CA VAL A 246 24.43 -19.40 -17.86
C VAL A 246 23.65 -19.03 -19.13
N LEU A 247 23.62 -17.74 -19.44
CA LEU A 247 22.86 -17.17 -20.55
C LEU A 247 23.77 -16.49 -21.57
N GLU A 248 23.39 -16.56 -22.83
CA GLU A 248 23.94 -15.72 -23.88
C GLU A 248 23.49 -14.27 -23.68
N GLU A 249 24.31 -13.30 -24.09
CA GLU A 249 24.07 -11.87 -23.87
C GLU A 249 22.70 -11.42 -24.42
N TRP A 250 22.37 -11.82 -25.65
CA TRP A 250 21.07 -11.48 -26.26
C TRP A 250 19.88 -12.02 -25.46
N LEU A 251 20.02 -13.20 -24.87
CA LEU A 251 18.95 -13.84 -24.11
C LEU A 251 18.78 -13.17 -22.75
N PHE A 252 19.89 -12.82 -22.10
CA PHE A 252 19.89 -12.05 -20.86
C PHE A 252 19.20 -10.69 -21.05
N GLU A 253 19.56 -9.96 -22.11
CA GLU A 253 18.95 -8.67 -22.44
C GLU A 253 17.46 -8.81 -22.73
N ARG A 254 17.09 -9.81 -23.53
CA ARG A 254 15.70 -10.06 -23.90
C ARG A 254 14.83 -10.45 -22.70
N ILE A 255 15.31 -11.32 -21.82
CA ILE A 255 14.60 -11.69 -20.58
C ILE A 255 14.47 -10.46 -19.67
N THR A 256 15.53 -9.67 -19.53
CA THR A 256 15.52 -8.45 -18.69
C THR A 256 14.49 -7.43 -19.19
N GLU A 257 14.47 -7.15 -20.49
CA GLU A 257 13.49 -6.25 -21.12
C GLU A 257 12.06 -6.75 -20.94
N LEU A 258 11.80 -8.02 -21.26
CA LEU A 258 10.45 -8.59 -21.13
C LEU A 258 9.98 -8.66 -19.68
N ALA A 259 10.86 -8.99 -18.73
CA ALA A 259 10.55 -9.04 -17.32
C ALA A 259 10.07 -7.66 -16.80
N LYS A 260 10.77 -6.58 -17.17
CA LYS A 260 10.37 -5.20 -16.82
C LYS A 260 9.04 -4.81 -17.46
N ARG A 261 8.87 -5.10 -18.76
CA ARG A 261 7.61 -4.83 -19.46
C ARG A 261 6.43 -5.59 -18.85
N CYS A 262 6.62 -6.85 -18.46
CA CYS A 262 5.61 -7.63 -17.75
C CYS A 262 5.25 -7.00 -16.40
N PHE A 263 6.26 -6.59 -15.63
CA PHE A 263 6.08 -5.95 -14.33
C PHE A 263 5.25 -4.67 -14.45
N GLU A 264 5.58 -3.81 -15.41
CA GLU A 264 4.83 -2.59 -15.73
C GLU A 264 3.41 -2.90 -16.24
N ALA A 265 3.25 -3.83 -17.18
CA ALA A 265 1.97 -4.14 -17.82
C ALA A 265 0.91 -4.60 -16.80
N VAL A 266 1.28 -5.43 -15.83
CA VAL A 266 0.34 -5.91 -14.80
C VAL A 266 0.18 -4.94 -13.63
N GLY A 267 0.92 -3.82 -13.62
CA GLY A 267 0.95 -2.88 -12.51
C GLY A 267 1.51 -3.50 -11.21
N ALA A 268 2.47 -4.43 -11.34
CA ALA A 268 3.18 -4.98 -10.20
C ALA A 268 4.02 -3.89 -9.53
N ARG A 269 4.34 -4.10 -8.25
CA ARG A 269 5.22 -3.22 -7.48
C ARG A 269 5.94 -4.01 -6.39
N ASP A 270 6.95 -3.39 -5.81
CA ASP A 270 7.91 -3.92 -4.85
C ASP A 270 8.72 -5.10 -5.39
N TYR A 271 8.07 -6.23 -5.66
CA TYR A 271 8.73 -7.43 -6.13
C TYR A 271 7.75 -8.38 -6.84
N ALA A 272 8.25 -9.08 -7.84
CA ALA A 272 7.53 -10.11 -8.57
C ALA A 272 8.51 -11.10 -9.22
N ARG A 273 8.00 -12.20 -9.77
CA ARG A 273 8.79 -13.14 -10.57
C ARG A 273 8.10 -13.43 -11.88
N VAL A 274 8.80 -13.23 -12.99
CA VAL A 274 8.32 -13.59 -14.33
C VAL A 274 8.99 -14.88 -14.78
N ASP A 275 8.17 -15.85 -15.18
CA ASP A 275 8.62 -17.17 -15.62
C ASP A 275 8.51 -17.25 -17.15
N PHE A 276 9.53 -17.81 -17.78
CA PHE A 276 9.71 -17.84 -19.23
C PHE A 276 10.00 -19.24 -19.75
N ARG A 277 9.60 -19.50 -21.00
CA ARG A 277 10.10 -20.60 -21.82
C ARG A 277 10.86 -20.09 -23.02
N VAL A 278 11.95 -20.75 -23.35
CA VAL A 278 12.82 -20.38 -24.49
C VAL A 278 12.89 -21.54 -25.48
N ARG A 279 12.49 -21.29 -26.74
CA ARG A 279 12.61 -22.24 -27.86
C ARG A 279 13.48 -21.64 -28.95
N GLY A 280 14.71 -22.14 -29.09
CA GLY A 280 15.68 -21.52 -29.98
C GLY A 280 15.90 -20.06 -29.59
N ASN A 281 15.56 -19.13 -30.50
CA ASN A 281 15.68 -17.70 -30.26
C ASN A 281 14.36 -17.01 -29.84
N GLU A 282 13.30 -17.79 -29.60
CA GLU A 282 12.00 -17.27 -29.16
C GLU A 282 11.88 -17.37 -27.64
N VAL A 283 11.49 -16.27 -27.00
CA VAL A 283 11.23 -16.18 -25.56
C VAL A 283 9.73 -15.96 -25.36
N PHE A 284 9.13 -16.76 -24.50
CA PHE A 284 7.70 -16.73 -24.19
C PHE A 284 7.47 -16.57 -22.69
N VAL A 285 6.66 -15.60 -22.29
CA VAL A 285 6.20 -15.44 -20.90
C VAL A 285 5.14 -16.49 -20.63
N ILE A 286 5.34 -17.31 -19.59
CA ILE A 286 4.41 -18.39 -19.22
C ILE A 286 3.61 -18.09 -17.96
N ASP A 287 4.17 -17.30 -17.03
CA ASP A 287 3.50 -16.88 -15.80
C ASP A 287 4.13 -15.60 -15.23
N ILE A 288 3.33 -14.85 -14.47
CA ILE A 288 3.80 -13.71 -13.66
C ILE A 288 3.30 -13.95 -12.24
N ASN A 289 4.23 -14.07 -11.30
CA ASN A 289 3.96 -14.36 -9.90
C ASN A 289 4.15 -13.07 -9.11
N PRO A 290 3.07 -12.34 -8.76
CA PRO A 290 3.15 -11.26 -7.79
C PRO A 290 3.33 -11.83 -6.39
N ASN A 291 4.00 -11.10 -5.51
CA ASN A 291 4.28 -11.52 -4.13
C ASN A 291 4.86 -12.95 -3.99
N PRO A 292 5.88 -13.33 -4.78
CA PRO A 292 6.47 -14.66 -4.66
C PRO A 292 7.04 -14.89 -3.25
N SER A 293 7.06 -16.14 -2.77
CA SER A 293 7.62 -16.48 -1.46
C SER A 293 9.05 -15.93 -1.30
N ILE A 294 9.30 -15.33 -0.14
CA ILE A 294 10.60 -14.83 0.28
C ILE A 294 11.20 -15.67 1.42
N ALA A 295 10.66 -16.87 1.71
CA ALA A 295 11.16 -17.68 2.82
C ALA A 295 12.65 -18.04 2.65
N PRO A 296 13.49 -17.88 3.67
CA PRO A 296 14.93 -18.13 3.54
C PRO A 296 15.31 -19.57 3.18
N ALA A 297 14.49 -20.54 3.57
CA ALA A 297 14.68 -21.96 3.29
C ALA A 297 13.91 -22.43 2.05
N CYS A 298 13.03 -21.59 1.50
CA CYS A 298 12.28 -21.96 0.32
C CYS A 298 13.24 -22.08 -0.85
N SER A 299 13.16 -23.20 -1.57
CA SER A 299 13.72 -23.39 -2.91
C SER A 299 13.10 -22.43 -3.95
N GLY A 300 12.25 -21.50 -3.51
CA GLY A 300 11.72 -20.39 -4.27
C GLY A 300 12.85 -19.60 -4.95
N LEU A 301 12.67 -19.46 -6.26
CA LEU A 301 13.58 -18.84 -7.22
C LEU A 301 14.08 -17.42 -6.84
N VAL A 302 13.35 -16.72 -5.96
CA VAL A 302 13.69 -15.36 -5.50
C VAL A 302 14.86 -15.39 -4.52
N CYS A 303 14.94 -16.34 -3.60
CA CYS A 303 16.01 -16.41 -2.61
C CYS A 303 17.37 -16.75 -3.25
N GLY A 304 17.38 -17.64 -4.25
CA GLY A 304 18.57 -17.91 -5.05
C GLY A 304 19.07 -16.65 -5.79
N SER A 305 18.14 -15.87 -6.35
CA SER A 305 18.44 -14.62 -7.05
C SER A 305 18.97 -13.54 -6.12
N LEU A 306 18.38 -13.40 -4.92
CA LEU A 306 18.85 -12.47 -3.88
C LEU A 306 20.26 -12.82 -3.38
N ALA A 307 20.52 -14.10 -3.11
CA ALA A 307 21.83 -14.58 -2.68
C ALA A 307 22.89 -14.33 -3.77
N ALA A 308 22.57 -14.60 -5.04
CA ALA A 308 23.45 -14.31 -6.17
C ALA A 308 23.67 -12.80 -6.37
N ALA A 309 22.71 -11.96 -5.98
CA ALA A 309 22.85 -10.50 -5.99
C ALA A 309 23.65 -9.96 -4.80
N GLY A 310 23.95 -10.79 -3.79
CA GLY A 310 24.57 -10.38 -2.54
C GLY A 310 23.64 -9.58 -1.61
N ILE A 311 22.32 -9.64 -1.84
CA ILE A 311 21.32 -8.93 -1.02
C ILE A 311 20.96 -9.79 0.18
N GLY A 312 21.20 -9.27 1.39
CA GLY A 312 20.86 -9.97 2.63
C GLY A 312 19.35 -9.99 2.91
N TYR A 313 18.87 -10.98 3.69
CA TYR A 313 17.45 -11.05 4.04
C TYR A 313 16.97 -9.80 4.79
N GLY A 314 17.74 -9.30 5.76
CA GLY A 314 17.40 -8.05 6.46
C GLY A 314 17.34 -6.83 5.51
N GLU A 315 18.24 -6.77 4.53
CA GLU A 315 18.26 -5.69 3.52
C GLU A 315 17.02 -5.75 2.62
N LEU A 316 16.57 -6.96 2.23
CA LEU A 316 15.29 -7.14 1.53
C LEU A 316 14.12 -6.57 2.35
N ILE A 317 14.00 -6.94 3.62
CA ILE A 317 12.89 -6.50 4.48
C ILE A 317 12.89 -4.99 4.64
N GLU A 318 14.06 -4.39 4.81
CA GLU A 318 14.25 -2.94 4.91
C GLU A 318 13.83 -2.24 3.61
N ARG A 319 14.30 -2.73 2.47
CA ARG A 319 13.94 -2.16 1.16
C ARG A 319 12.45 -2.23 0.87
N LEU A 320 11.79 -3.36 1.16
CA LEU A 320 10.34 -3.49 1.00
C LEU A 320 9.58 -2.52 1.93
N LEU A 321 10.06 -2.33 3.15
CA LEU A 321 9.48 -1.38 4.10
C LEU A 321 9.64 0.06 3.60
N GLU A 322 10.82 0.46 3.14
CA GLU A 322 11.12 1.80 2.61
C GLU A 322 10.24 2.13 1.40
N LEU A 323 10.07 1.19 0.48
CA LEU A 323 9.16 1.33 -0.66
C LEU A 323 7.71 1.53 -0.21
N ALA A 324 7.24 0.78 0.78
CA ALA A 324 5.90 0.96 1.33
C ALA A 324 5.72 2.32 2.00
N VAL A 325 6.71 2.77 2.79
CA VAL A 325 6.67 4.06 3.50
C VAL A 325 6.72 5.24 2.54
N SER A 326 7.60 5.20 1.53
CA SER A 326 7.74 6.29 0.55
C SER A 326 6.43 6.58 -0.17
N ARG A 327 5.65 5.55 -0.54
CA ARG A 327 4.31 5.71 -1.13
C ARG A 327 3.30 6.39 -0.21
N LYS A 328 3.44 6.26 1.12
CA LYS A 328 2.61 7.00 2.08
C LYS A 328 2.92 8.50 2.00
N ILE A 329 4.21 8.84 1.85
CA ILE A 329 4.67 10.21 1.73
C ILE A 329 4.22 10.81 0.39
N GLU A 330 4.34 10.06 -0.71
CA GLU A 330 3.86 10.49 -2.04
C GLU A 330 2.34 10.68 -2.08
N LYS A 331 1.54 9.72 -1.58
CA LYS A 331 0.07 9.88 -1.50
C LYS A 331 -0.34 11.05 -0.60
N LYS A 332 0.44 11.38 0.43
CA LYS A 332 0.21 12.58 1.24
C LYS A 332 0.66 13.87 0.52
N GLY A 333 1.74 13.83 -0.26
CA GLY A 333 2.22 14.94 -1.08
C GLY A 333 1.30 15.26 -2.26
N GLU A 334 0.66 14.25 -2.87
CA GLU A 334 -0.39 14.42 -3.90
C GLU A 334 -1.75 14.80 -3.30
N GLY A 335 -1.92 14.67 -1.98
CA GLY A 335 -3.18 14.81 -1.26
C GLY A 335 -3.41 16.13 -0.53
N VAL A 336 -2.41 17.02 -0.41
CA VAL A 336 -2.67 18.36 0.14
C VAL A 336 -3.39 19.18 -0.92
N LYS A 337 -4.73 19.11 -0.93
CA LYS A 337 -5.55 20.09 -1.64
C LYS A 337 -5.15 21.48 -1.12
N THR A 338 -4.42 22.22 -1.94
CA THR A 338 -4.07 23.60 -1.64
C THR A 338 -5.29 24.47 -1.92
N GLU A 339 -6.14 24.63 -0.91
CA GLU A 339 -7.26 25.54 -0.99
C GLU A 339 -6.77 26.97 -0.76
N ARG A 340 -7.28 27.90 -1.56
CA ARG A 340 -7.04 29.33 -1.43
C ARG A 340 -8.35 30.09 -1.41
N PHE A 341 -8.51 30.95 -0.40
CA PHE A 341 -9.69 31.79 -0.22
C PHE A 341 -9.26 33.23 -0.09
N SER A 342 -10.05 34.16 -0.64
CA SER A 342 -9.84 35.59 -0.48
C SER A 342 -11.09 36.22 0.11
N ALA A 343 -10.98 36.80 1.29
CA ALA A 343 -12.09 37.42 2.00
C ALA A 343 -11.62 38.57 2.89
N TYR A 344 -12.45 39.61 3.02
CA TYR A 344 -12.16 40.75 3.90
C TYR A 344 -10.82 41.49 3.60
N GLY A 345 -10.29 41.34 2.39
CA GLY A 345 -8.98 41.88 1.99
C GLY A 345 -7.80 41.10 2.60
N LEU A 346 -7.99 39.82 2.89
CA LEU A 346 -7.00 38.85 3.30
C LEU A 346 -7.08 37.63 2.39
N ASP A 347 -5.95 36.96 2.22
CA ASP A 347 -5.87 35.66 1.57
C ASP A 347 -5.61 34.57 2.62
N PHE A 348 -6.21 33.41 2.42
CA PHE A 348 -6.11 32.26 3.30
C PHE A 348 -5.71 31.08 2.43
N ARG A 349 -4.63 30.39 2.79
CA ARG A 349 -4.22 29.17 2.12
C ARG A 349 -4.01 28.06 3.12
N THR A 350 -4.30 26.83 2.74
CA THR A 350 -3.99 25.68 3.58
C THR A 350 -2.50 25.67 3.94
N VAL A 351 -2.20 25.29 5.18
CA VAL A 351 -0.82 25.03 5.62
C VAL A 351 -0.25 23.86 4.84
N VAL A 352 0.99 24.00 4.40
CA VAL A 352 1.76 22.92 3.76
C VAL A 352 3.00 22.61 4.61
N PRO A 353 3.62 21.42 4.47
CA PRO A 353 4.77 21.04 5.27
C PRO A 353 5.95 22.03 5.18
N GLU A 354 6.09 22.72 4.05
CA GLU A 354 7.11 23.76 3.83
C GLU A 354 6.91 25.00 4.72
N ASP A 355 5.73 25.19 5.31
CA ASP A 355 5.45 26.26 6.27
C ASP A 355 5.99 25.96 7.67
N ALA A 356 6.47 24.74 7.94
CA ALA A 356 6.92 24.33 9.28
C ALA A 356 7.97 25.30 9.89
N PRO A 357 8.98 25.82 9.15
CA PRO A 357 9.91 26.80 9.71
C PRO A 357 9.24 28.13 10.08
N LEU A 358 8.25 28.57 9.31
CA LEU A 358 7.50 29.80 9.57
C LEU A 358 6.61 29.64 10.82
N LEU A 359 5.91 28.52 10.92
CA LEU A 359 5.08 28.20 12.08
C LEU A 359 5.94 28.02 13.34
N ALA A 360 7.10 27.36 13.23
CA ALA A 360 8.07 27.26 14.32
C ALA A 360 8.51 28.65 14.81
N LYS A 361 8.80 29.58 13.89
CA LYS A 361 9.12 30.97 14.24
C LYS A 361 7.98 31.62 15.03
N TRP A 362 6.73 31.50 14.57
CA TRP A 362 5.59 32.16 15.22
C TRP A 362 5.20 31.53 16.56
N PHE A 363 5.19 30.19 16.67
CA PHE A 363 4.82 29.49 17.89
C PHE A 363 5.89 29.54 18.98
N ASN A 364 7.17 29.73 18.61
CA ASN A 364 8.23 29.96 19.59
C ASN A 364 8.37 31.44 20.02
N ASP A 365 7.68 32.38 19.38
CA ASP A 365 7.64 33.78 19.80
C ASP A 365 6.69 33.95 21.00
N ARG A 366 7.27 34.29 22.16
CA ARG A 366 6.53 34.49 23.42
C ARG A 366 5.48 35.60 23.34
N GLU A 367 5.64 36.60 22.48
CA GLU A 367 4.61 37.63 22.29
C GLU A 367 3.38 37.11 21.54
N ASN A 368 3.54 36.05 20.75
CA ASN A 368 2.44 35.40 20.04
C ASN A 368 1.75 34.37 20.92
N THR A 369 2.52 33.60 21.70
CA THR A 369 2.01 32.47 22.48
C THR A 369 1.75 32.78 23.95
N ALA A 370 1.82 34.06 24.34
CA ALA A 370 1.61 34.54 25.71
C ALA A 370 0.31 34.04 26.38
N TYR A 371 -0.71 33.69 25.58
CA TYR A 371 -2.03 33.23 26.03
C TYR A 371 -2.45 31.89 25.38
N MET A 372 -1.52 31.16 24.76
CA MET A 372 -1.79 29.83 24.20
C MET A 372 -1.51 28.75 25.23
N ASP A 373 -2.28 27.67 25.22
CA ASP A 373 -2.00 26.47 26.01
C ASP A 373 -0.65 25.86 25.57
N GLY A 374 0.12 25.30 26.52
CA GLY A 374 1.36 24.58 26.20
C GLY A 374 2.66 25.40 26.15
N GLN A 375 2.78 26.54 26.84
CA GLN A 375 4.00 27.39 26.85
C GLN A 375 5.35 26.71 27.16
N SER A 376 5.36 25.46 27.60
CA SER A 376 6.56 24.65 27.81
C SER A 376 7.03 23.89 26.55
N GLU A 377 6.26 23.87 25.47
CA GLU A 377 6.63 23.18 24.23
C GLU A 377 7.51 24.06 23.36
N HIS A 378 8.73 23.60 23.08
CA HIS A 378 9.55 24.16 22.02
C HIS A 378 9.15 23.48 20.71
N TYR A 379 8.69 24.27 19.74
CA TYR A 379 8.27 23.75 18.44
C TYR A 379 9.47 23.61 17.50
N ASP A 380 9.93 22.38 17.30
CA ASP A 380 10.95 22.05 16.30
C ASP A 380 10.32 21.98 14.90
N SER A 381 11.03 22.45 13.87
CA SER A 381 10.50 22.49 12.50
C SER A 381 10.27 21.09 11.91
N ASN A 382 11.06 20.07 12.28
CA ASN A 382 10.84 18.70 11.81
C ASN A 382 9.64 18.05 12.52
N ASP A 383 9.44 18.36 13.81
CA ASP A 383 8.23 17.90 14.54
C ASP A 383 6.97 18.53 13.93
N LEU A 384 6.99 19.84 13.67
CA LEU A 384 5.89 20.53 13.01
C LEU A 384 5.63 20.00 11.59
N PHE A 385 6.67 19.66 10.83
CA PHE A 385 6.50 19.03 9.51
C PHE A 385 5.66 17.76 9.62
N GLY A 386 5.99 16.88 10.58
CA GLY A 386 5.22 15.67 10.86
C GLY A 386 3.79 15.98 11.29
N ARG A 387 3.61 16.92 12.24
CA ARG A 387 2.28 17.33 12.73
C ARG A 387 1.39 17.89 11.61
N ILE A 388 1.93 18.72 10.72
CA ILE A 388 1.20 19.27 9.57
C ILE A 388 0.74 18.13 8.64
N MET A 389 1.62 17.16 8.39
CA MET A 389 1.33 15.99 7.54
C MET A 389 0.33 15.00 8.13
N ASP A 390 0.09 15.05 9.44
CA ASP A 390 -0.84 14.19 10.18
C ASP A 390 -2.05 14.95 10.73
N SER A 391 -2.12 16.27 10.53
CA SER A 391 -3.17 17.14 11.06
C SER A 391 -4.53 16.77 10.47
N LYS A 392 -5.54 16.67 11.34
CA LYS A 392 -6.94 16.57 10.96
C LYS A 392 -7.66 17.92 11.01
N ASP A 393 -6.96 18.93 11.47
CA ASP A 393 -7.47 20.28 11.67
C ASP A 393 -7.62 20.98 10.32
N ARG A 394 -8.25 22.15 10.33
CA ARG A 394 -8.31 23.04 9.16
C ARG A 394 -7.40 24.23 9.43
N ASP A 395 -6.14 24.05 9.04
CA ASP A 395 -5.04 24.97 9.29
C ASP A 395 -4.78 25.86 8.08
N PHE A 396 -4.71 27.17 8.32
CA PHE A 396 -4.52 28.18 7.28
C PHE A 396 -3.40 29.16 7.61
N ILE A 397 -2.55 29.42 6.62
CA ILE A 397 -1.72 30.61 6.58
C ILE A 397 -2.59 31.78 6.11
N VAL A 398 -2.56 32.86 6.88
CA VAL A 398 -3.20 34.14 6.54
C VAL A 398 -2.18 35.06 5.91
N GLU A 399 -2.50 35.59 4.74
CA GLU A 399 -1.63 36.44 3.93
C GLU A 399 -2.28 37.80 3.63
N THR A 400 -1.44 38.82 3.43
CA THR A 400 -1.84 40.12 2.88
C THR A 400 -0.77 40.58 1.90
N ASP A 401 -1.18 41.03 0.72
CA ASP A 401 -0.27 41.40 -0.39
C ASP A 401 0.76 40.28 -0.71
N GLY A 402 0.33 39.01 -0.62
CA GLY A 402 1.18 37.84 -0.85
C GLY A 402 2.20 37.54 0.25
N ARG A 403 2.12 38.20 1.41
CA ARG A 403 3.00 37.99 2.56
C ARG A 403 2.24 37.32 3.72
N PRO A 404 2.76 36.21 4.28
CA PRO A 404 2.22 35.62 5.51
C PRO A 404 2.27 36.59 6.69
N ILE A 405 1.14 36.72 7.39
CA ILE A 405 0.97 37.58 8.56
C ILE A 405 0.43 36.85 9.79
N GLY A 406 -0.16 35.68 9.61
CA GLY A 406 -0.81 34.96 10.70
C GLY A 406 -1.21 33.54 10.35
N PHE A 407 -1.83 32.91 11.33
CA PHE A 407 -2.26 31.52 11.30
C PHE A 407 -3.68 31.44 11.87
N ALA A 408 -4.52 30.61 11.27
CA ALA A 408 -5.85 30.28 11.78
C ALA A 408 -6.04 28.76 11.73
N SER A 409 -6.66 28.20 12.76
CA SER A 409 -6.93 26.77 12.84
C SER A 409 -8.34 26.53 13.36
N ILE A 410 -9.04 25.57 12.78
CA ILE A 410 -10.25 24.96 13.34
C ILE A 410 -9.87 23.52 13.68
N TYR A 411 -9.88 23.18 14.97
CA TYR A 411 -9.37 21.92 15.51
C TYR A 411 -10.40 21.29 16.45
N ASP A 412 -10.10 20.07 16.90
CA ASP A 412 -11.05 19.25 17.69
C ASP A 412 -12.42 19.12 16.99
N ILE A 413 -12.41 18.96 15.66
CA ILE A 413 -13.62 18.85 14.85
C ILE A 413 -14.32 17.53 15.16
N ASP A 414 -15.47 17.61 15.80
CA ASP A 414 -16.39 16.49 16.01
C ASP A 414 -17.38 16.42 14.85
N GLU A 415 -17.10 15.60 13.84
CA GLU A 415 -17.96 15.41 12.67
C GLU A 415 -19.34 14.83 13.03
N HIS A 416 -19.46 14.09 14.13
CA HIS A 416 -20.72 13.49 14.55
C HIS A 416 -21.66 14.53 15.17
N ASN A 417 -21.12 15.35 16.08
CA ASN A 417 -21.88 16.36 16.79
C ASN A 417 -21.87 17.73 16.10
N GLY A 418 -21.04 17.92 15.08
CA GLY A 418 -20.94 19.14 14.28
C GLY A 418 -20.38 20.33 15.05
N ASN A 419 -19.42 20.13 15.95
CA ASN A 419 -18.80 21.24 16.68
C ASN A 419 -17.27 21.20 16.61
N ALA A 420 -16.63 22.35 16.81
CA ALA A 420 -15.18 22.49 16.80
C ALA A 420 -14.71 23.68 17.66
N GLU A 421 -13.44 23.66 18.04
CA GLU A 421 -12.74 24.82 18.58
C GLU A 421 -11.94 25.52 17.47
N PHE A 422 -11.67 26.81 17.61
CA PHE A 422 -10.77 27.50 16.69
C PHE A 422 -9.76 28.40 17.41
N SER A 423 -8.61 28.61 16.76
CA SER A 423 -7.58 29.53 17.22
C SER A 423 -7.10 30.45 16.10
N VAL A 424 -6.62 31.63 16.48
CA VAL A 424 -6.10 32.64 15.56
C VAL A 424 -4.87 33.31 16.15
N ILE A 425 -3.84 33.48 15.33
CA ILE A 425 -2.60 34.17 15.68
C ILE A 425 -2.26 35.20 14.60
N ILE A 426 -1.86 36.39 15.02
CA ILE A 426 -1.11 37.33 14.17
C ILE A 426 0.37 37.10 14.46
N GLY A 427 1.04 36.37 13.58
CA GLY A 427 2.40 35.89 13.78
C GLY A 427 3.45 36.99 13.61
N GLU A 428 3.19 37.95 12.74
CA GLU A 428 4.09 39.09 12.52
C GLU A 428 3.74 40.26 13.46
N ASN A 429 4.65 40.58 14.39
CA ASN A 429 4.44 41.63 15.40
C ASN A 429 4.11 43.00 14.78
N ALA A 430 4.68 43.32 13.62
CA ALA A 430 4.41 44.56 12.89
C ALA A 430 2.98 44.69 12.35
N ASP A 431 2.21 43.59 12.33
CA ASP A 431 0.83 43.53 11.83
C ASP A 431 -0.22 43.47 12.94
N LYS A 432 0.20 43.38 14.21
CA LYS A 432 -0.69 43.49 15.36
C LYS A 432 -1.32 44.89 15.43
N GLY A 433 -2.58 44.96 15.88
CA GLY A 433 -3.31 46.22 16.01
C GLY A 433 -3.90 46.82 14.73
N LYS A 434 -3.66 46.22 13.55
CA LYS A 434 -4.20 46.69 12.26
C LYS A 434 -5.63 46.22 11.95
N GLY A 435 -6.28 45.54 12.89
CA GLY A 435 -7.64 45.02 12.74
C GLY A 435 -7.75 43.67 12.02
N TYR A 436 -6.63 43.03 11.66
CA TYR A 436 -6.63 41.72 11.01
C TYR A 436 -7.28 40.62 11.85
N GLY A 437 -7.06 40.59 13.17
CA GLY A 437 -7.68 39.58 14.04
C GLY A 437 -9.21 39.51 13.90
N LYS A 438 -9.90 40.66 13.81
CA LYS A 438 -11.35 40.70 13.60
C LYS A 438 -11.75 40.08 12.25
N LYS A 439 -10.98 40.37 11.19
CA LYS A 439 -11.24 39.84 9.84
C LYS A 439 -11.02 38.34 9.77
N ILE A 440 -9.96 37.84 10.41
CA ILE A 440 -9.64 36.42 10.46
C ILE A 440 -10.72 35.67 11.24
N VAL A 441 -11.11 36.12 12.43
CA VAL A 441 -12.17 35.45 13.20
C VAL A 441 -13.47 35.38 12.42
N ARG A 442 -13.85 36.47 11.72
CA ARG A 442 -15.04 36.46 10.87
C ARG A 442 -14.93 35.45 9.73
N TRP A 443 -13.78 35.38 9.08
CA TRP A 443 -13.56 34.38 8.03
C TRP A 443 -13.59 32.96 8.57
N VAL A 444 -12.99 32.70 9.74
CA VAL A 444 -13.01 31.39 10.39
C VAL A 444 -14.45 30.95 10.70
N THR A 445 -15.30 31.86 11.20
CA THR A 445 -16.72 31.55 11.41
C THR A 445 -17.45 31.30 10.09
N ASP A 446 -17.20 32.11 9.05
CA ASP A 446 -17.80 31.89 7.73
C ASP A 446 -17.42 30.52 7.16
N TYR A 447 -16.15 30.12 7.27
CA TYR A 447 -15.65 28.83 6.81
C TYR A 447 -16.27 27.68 7.61
N ALA A 448 -16.31 27.80 8.94
CA ALA A 448 -16.92 26.80 9.83
C ALA A 448 -18.39 26.50 9.48
N PHE A 449 -19.20 27.54 9.25
CA PHE A 449 -20.63 27.36 9.01
C PHE A 449 -20.97 27.10 7.53
N ASN A 450 -20.30 27.75 6.58
CA ASN A 450 -20.64 27.61 5.16
C ASN A 450 -19.93 26.43 4.50
N GLU A 451 -18.64 26.24 4.78
CA GLU A 451 -17.82 25.23 4.09
C GLU A 451 -17.80 23.90 4.85
N LEU A 452 -17.66 23.93 6.18
CA LEU A 452 -17.66 22.71 7.01
C LEU A 452 -19.06 22.28 7.45
N GLY A 453 -20.06 23.17 7.39
CA GLY A 453 -21.43 22.86 7.81
C GLY A 453 -21.56 22.56 9.31
N LEU A 454 -20.71 23.14 10.15
CA LEU A 454 -20.76 22.95 11.60
C LEU A 454 -22.03 23.57 12.20
N VAL A 455 -22.48 23.01 13.32
CA VAL A 455 -23.62 23.46 14.13
C VAL A 455 -23.17 24.52 15.15
N SER A 456 -21.97 24.38 15.71
CA SER A 456 -21.41 25.39 16.61
C SER A 456 -19.89 25.44 16.57
N VAL A 457 -19.35 26.60 16.91
CA VAL A 457 -17.91 26.78 17.16
C VAL A 457 -17.70 27.51 18.48
N PHE A 458 -16.61 27.20 19.17
CA PHE A 458 -16.25 27.88 20.40
C PHE A 458 -14.76 28.24 20.44
N VAL A 459 -14.39 29.09 21.39
CA VAL A 459 -13.00 29.45 21.68
C VAL A 459 -12.83 29.83 23.16
N SER A 460 -11.77 29.34 23.78
CA SER A 460 -11.34 29.76 25.12
C SER A 460 -10.33 30.91 25.03
N ILE A 461 -10.56 32.00 25.75
CA ILE A 461 -9.65 33.18 25.73
C ILE A 461 -9.34 33.64 27.15
N THR A 462 -8.06 33.64 27.49
CA THR A 462 -7.55 34.21 28.75
C THR A 462 -7.98 35.67 28.94
N VAL A 463 -8.48 36.01 30.13
CA VAL A 463 -9.13 37.30 30.44
C VAL A 463 -8.26 38.52 30.15
N GLU A 464 -6.94 38.38 30.19
CA GLU A 464 -5.99 39.45 29.87
C GLU A 464 -5.81 39.69 28.36
N ASN A 465 -6.23 38.77 27.49
CA ASN A 465 -6.13 38.92 26.05
C ASN A 465 -7.30 39.78 25.49
N ILE A 466 -7.27 41.07 25.84
CA ILE A 466 -8.30 42.04 25.46
C ILE A 466 -8.45 42.17 23.94
N ALA A 467 -7.38 41.94 23.18
CA ALA A 467 -7.41 42.01 21.72
C ALA A 467 -8.26 40.89 21.12
N SER A 468 -8.04 39.64 21.52
CA SER A 468 -8.84 38.50 21.05
C SER A 468 -10.29 38.59 21.52
N ILE A 469 -10.53 39.00 22.78
CA ILE A 469 -11.90 39.23 23.29
C ILE A 469 -12.66 40.23 22.43
N LYS A 470 -12.02 41.35 22.04
CA LYS A 470 -12.63 42.35 21.14
C LYS A 470 -12.87 41.78 19.75
N ALA A 471 -11.96 40.96 19.22
CA ALA A 471 -12.09 40.36 17.90
C ALA A 471 -13.30 39.40 17.83
N VAL A 472 -13.44 38.49 18.80
CA VAL A 472 -14.55 37.51 18.81
C VAL A 472 -15.90 38.16 19.06
N LYS A 473 -15.99 39.12 20.01
CA LYS A 473 -17.22 39.89 20.23
C LYS A 473 -17.63 40.68 18.98
N ALA A 474 -16.66 41.22 18.25
CA ALA A 474 -16.93 41.98 17.03
C ALA A 474 -17.28 41.10 15.81
N ALA A 475 -17.00 39.79 15.88
CA ALA A 475 -17.44 38.80 14.92
C ALA A 475 -18.84 38.23 15.26
N GLY A 476 -19.35 38.50 16.46
CA GLY A 476 -20.69 38.11 16.89
C GLY A 476 -20.74 36.98 17.92
N LEU A 477 -19.59 36.45 18.34
CA LEU A 477 -19.55 35.38 19.35
C LEU A 477 -20.04 35.89 20.70
N LYS A 478 -20.75 35.02 21.42
CA LYS A 478 -21.36 35.31 22.72
C LYS A 478 -20.53 34.72 23.84
N GLU A 479 -20.50 35.43 24.96
CA GLU A 479 -19.85 34.96 26.19
C GLU A 479 -20.77 33.98 26.91
N ILE A 480 -20.32 32.74 27.09
CA ILE A 480 -21.13 31.65 27.65
C ILE A 480 -20.64 31.14 29.00
N GLY A 481 -19.41 31.48 29.41
CA GLY A 481 -18.89 31.01 30.68
C GLY A 481 -17.48 31.47 31.01
N LEU A 482 -17.02 31.08 32.20
CA LEU A 482 -15.69 31.37 32.73
C LEU A 482 -15.05 30.11 33.29
N ARG A 483 -13.89 29.71 32.75
CA ARG A 483 -13.03 28.67 33.30
C ARG A 483 -12.03 29.31 34.27
N ARG A 484 -12.18 29.02 35.56
CA ARG A 484 -11.36 29.65 36.60
C ARG A 484 -10.00 28.96 36.73
N LYS A 485 -8.92 29.75 36.82
CA LYS A 485 -7.54 29.28 36.98
C LYS A 485 -7.14 28.23 35.93
N TYR A 486 -7.60 28.42 34.70
CA TYR A 486 -7.39 27.47 33.61
C TYR A 486 -5.98 27.62 33.02
N HIS A 487 -5.60 28.85 32.66
CA HIS A 487 -4.34 29.12 31.96
C HIS A 487 -3.23 29.58 32.90
N ARG A 488 -1.98 29.20 32.63
CA ARG A 488 -0.81 29.68 33.38
C ARG A 488 -0.12 30.81 32.60
N VAL A 489 -0.24 32.03 33.11
CA VAL A 489 0.40 33.23 32.56
C VAL A 489 1.59 33.61 33.45
N GLY A 490 2.79 33.17 33.09
CA GLY A 490 3.99 33.31 33.93
C GLY A 490 3.88 32.51 35.24
N ASP A 491 3.96 33.20 36.38
CA ASP A 491 3.92 32.57 37.71
C ASP A 491 2.52 32.53 38.35
N ARG A 492 1.47 32.89 37.60
CA ARG A 492 0.09 32.91 38.09
C ARG A 492 -0.86 32.15 37.19
N PHE A 493 -1.97 31.71 37.77
CA PHE A 493 -3.11 31.18 37.02
C PHE A 493 -4.08 32.31 36.68
N ALA A 494 -4.52 32.36 35.44
CA ALA A 494 -5.52 33.27 34.91
C ALA A 494 -6.82 32.52 34.59
N ASP A 495 -7.91 33.28 34.53
CA ASP A 495 -9.20 32.75 34.12
C ASP A 495 -9.33 32.87 32.59
N ASP A 496 -10.10 31.96 32.01
CA ASP A 496 -10.43 31.95 30.58
C ASP A 496 -11.92 32.19 30.39
N ILE A 497 -12.26 33.09 29.49
CA ILE A 497 -13.64 33.33 29.07
C ILE A 497 -13.94 32.40 27.90
N LEU A 498 -15.06 31.69 27.98
CA LEU A 498 -15.58 30.86 26.90
C LEU A 498 -16.51 31.68 26.01
N PHE A 499 -16.24 31.64 24.71
CA PHE A 499 -17.08 32.22 23.68
C PHE A 499 -17.60 31.14 22.73
N ASP A 500 -18.83 31.27 22.26
CA ASP A 500 -19.37 30.42 21.20
C ASP A 500 -20.20 31.21 20.16
N MET A 501 -20.57 30.50 19.11
CA MET A 501 -21.59 30.89 18.14
C MET A 501 -22.25 29.62 17.59
N THR A 502 -23.57 29.64 17.42
CA THR A 502 -24.31 28.58 16.73
C THR A 502 -24.63 28.97 15.30
N ASP A 503 -24.95 27.99 14.46
CA ASP A 503 -25.31 28.22 13.06
C ASP A 503 -26.59 29.06 12.93
N ASP A 504 -27.59 28.87 13.80
CA ASP A 504 -28.80 29.71 13.87
C ASP A 504 -28.46 31.19 14.10
N GLU A 505 -27.52 31.46 15.02
CA GLU A 505 -27.09 32.83 15.34
C GLU A 505 -26.31 33.44 14.19
N TYR A 506 -25.41 32.66 13.58
CA TYR A 506 -24.65 33.05 12.40
C TYR A 506 -25.59 33.39 11.22
N ARG A 507 -26.57 32.52 10.93
CA ARG A 507 -27.57 32.71 9.87
C ARG A 507 -28.49 33.91 10.13
N ALA A 508 -28.70 34.30 11.38
CA ALA A 508 -29.48 35.50 11.71
C ALA A 508 -28.72 36.81 11.47
N MET A 509 -27.39 36.77 11.36
CA MET A 509 -26.53 37.93 11.14
C MET A 509 -26.24 38.22 9.65
N HIS A 510 -26.57 37.28 8.76
CA HIS A 510 -26.29 37.30 7.32
C HIS A 510 -27.57 37.15 6.50
#